data_AF-A0A7J5XF59-F1
#
_entry.id   AF-A0A7J5XF59-F1
#
_cell.length_a   1.000
_cell.length_b   1.000
_cell.length_c   1.000
_cell.angle_alpha   90.00
_cell.angle_beta   90.00
_cell.angle_gamma   90.00
#
_symmetry.space_group_name_H-M   'P 1'
#
loop_
_entity.id
_entity.type
_entity.pdbx_description
1 polymer ?
#
loop_
_entity_poly.entity_id
_entity_poly.type
_entity_poly.pdbx_seq_one_letter_code
_entity_poly.pdbx_strand_id
1 'polypeptide(L)'
;MSSLQEGDLTLRGTRSPSRLQAARGTEETAQGAEKPFQQVMDVSTGDPHRAGMKPVSFVRQVLAACVYPKLLDEKSLPLDARQRANTLLGICSGRRVGSYCATAYGIPYVCKSVTEFIMRREGGVSSNPEDIVISSGSTKTLLWGRGDSHRCVDPDALPTHPAHTAKHGWIDFGALPAVGGRGWAVDLDELHRALRTTRGHCSPRAIYISNPGNPTDRKSIEEVIRFAATEGLVLLADEVYQDSVYGQGKESLSYKSPV
;
A
#
# COMPACT_ATOMS: atom_id res chain seq x y z
N MET A 1 23.11 24.74 -7.43
CA MET A 1 23.83 23.46 -7.28
C MET A 1 23.11 22.62 -6.24
N SER A 2 22.23 21.73 -6.69
CA SER A 2 21.57 20.72 -5.87
C SER A 2 21.57 19.47 -6.74
N SER A 3 22.32 18.47 -6.28
CA SER A 3 22.56 17.21 -6.96
C SER A 3 21.31 16.34 -6.90
N LEU A 4 20.46 16.43 -7.93
CA LEU A 4 19.70 15.27 -8.39
C LEU A 4 20.72 14.34 -9.08
N GLN A 5 21.43 13.54 -8.28
CA GLN A 5 22.04 12.35 -8.82
C GLN A 5 20.91 11.41 -9.20
N GLU A 6 20.68 11.29 -10.51
CA GLU A 6 20.00 10.14 -11.10
C GLU A 6 20.62 8.88 -10.48
N GLY A 7 19.81 8.20 -9.65
CA GLY A 7 20.20 6.95 -9.02
C GLY A 7 20.50 5.95 -10.12
N ASP A 8 21.77 5.58 -10.19
CA ASP A 8 22.36 4.64 -11.13
C ASP A 8 21.53 3.35 -11.24
N LEU A 9 21.29 2.91 -12.48
CA LEU A 9 20.50 1.73 -12.89
C LEU A 9 21.20 0.39 -12.55
N THR A 10 22.10 0.39 -11.57
CA THR A 10 22.93 -0.75 -11.13
C THR A 10 22.31 -1.57 -9.99
N LEU A 11 21.06 -1.30 -9.59
CA LEU A 11 20.25 -2.17 -8.71
C LEU A 11 19.69 -3.41 -9.44
N ARG A 12 20.54 -4.15 -10.18
CA ARG A 12 20.21 -5.50 -10.67
C ARG A 12 20.60 -6.61 -9.67
N GLY A 13 21.28 -6.26 -8.57
CA GLY A 13 21.89 -7.21 -7.62
C GLY A 13 21.00 -7.78 -6.51
N THR A 14 19.77 -7.28 -6.32
CA THR A 14 18.90 -7.67 -5.18
C THR A 14 17.69 -8.53 -5.58
N ARG A 15 17.67 -9.07 -6.80
CA ARG A 15 16.62 -10.01 -7.21
C ARG A 15 16.87 -11.38 -6.57
N SER A 16 15.84 -11.98 -5.96
CA SER A 16 15.88 -13.36 -5.51
C SER A 16 16.39 -14.28 -6.65
N PRO A 17 17.13 -15.37 -6.36
CA PRO A 17 17.64 -16.27 -7.38
C PRO A 17 16.56 -16.76 -8.37
N SER A 18 15.33 -16.95 -7.86
CA SER A 18 14.15 -17.28 -8.65
C SER A 18 13.75 -16.21 -9.67
N ARG A 19 13.82 -14.92 -9.31
CA ARG A 19 13.48 -13.80 -10.21
C ARG A 19 14.53 -13.62 -11.31
N LEU A 20 15.81 -13.83 -11.00
CA LEU A 20 16.87 -13.81 -11.99
C LEU A 20 16.73 -14.96 -12.99
N GLN A 21 16.38 -16.15 -12.50
CA GLN A 21 16.15 -17.32 -13.34
C GLN A 21 14.91 -17.16 -14.23
N ALA A 22 13.82 -16.58 -13.70
CA ALA A 22 12.63 -16.26 -14.47
C ALA A 22 12.91 -15.23 -15.58
N ALA A 23 13.72 -14.20 -15.29
CA ALA A 23 14.13 -13.22 -16.28
C ALA A 23 14.94 -13.86 -17.43
N ARG A 24 15.94 -14.71 -17.09
CA ARG A 24 16.71 -15.47 -18.08
C ARG A 24 15.82 -16.37 -18.93
N GLY A 25 14.91 -17.11 -18.30
CA GLY A 25 13.96 -17.96 -19.02
C GLY A 25 13.07 -17.16 -19.99
N THR A 26 12.69 -15.94 -19.63
CA THR A 26 11.93 -15.04 -20.51
C THR A 26 12.76 -14.61 -21.72
N GLU A 27 14.02 -14.22 -21.51
CA GLU A 27 14.94 -13.83 -22.58
C GLU A 27 15.26 -15.00 -23.53
N GLU A 28 15.56 -16.18 -22.98
CA GLU A 28 15.86 -17.39 -23.76
C GLU A 28 14.66 -17.83 -24.62
N THR A 29 13.45 -17.77 -24.06
CA THR A 29 12.21 -18.09 -24.82
C THR A 29 11.96 -17.07 -25.92
N ALA A 30 12.22 -15.78 -25.67
CA ALA A 30 12.11 -14.73 -26.69
C ALA A 30 13.15 -14.87 -27.81
N GLN A 31 14.30 -15.51 -27.53
CA GLN A 31 15.34 -15.85 -28.52
C GLN A 31 15.08 -17.18 -29.25
N GLY A 32 13.95 -17.84 -28.99
CA GLY A 32 13.55 -19.07 -29.69
C GLY A 32 14.15 -20.36 -29.12
N ALA A 33 14.69 -20.33 -27.89
CA ALA A 33 15.14 -21.55 -27.23
C ALA A 33 13.96 -22.50 -26.96
N GLU A 34 14.13 -23.79 -27.28
CA GLU A 34 13.14 -24.81 -26.91
C GLU A 34 13.11 -24.99 -25.39
N LYS A 35 11.96 -24.70 -24.78
CA LYS A 35 11.69 -24.85 -23.36
C LYS A 35 10.39 -25.66 -23.18
N PRO A 36 10.20 -26.34 -22.04
CA PRO A 36 8.95 -27.04 -21.75
C PRO A 36 7.74 -26.10 -21.50
N PHE A 37 7.90 -24.80 -21.74
CA PHE A 37 6.90 -23.76 -21.58
C PHE A 37 7.05 -22.70 -22.68
N GLN A 38 5.96 -22.03 -23.03
CA GLN A 38 5.94 -20.97 -24.06
C GLN A 38 6.10 -19.56 -23.47
N GLN A 39 5.79 -19.38 -22.20
CA GLN A 39 5.82 -18.07 -21.55
C GLN A 39 6.15 -18.21 -20.07
N VAL A 40 6.93 -17.26 -19.56
CA VAL A 40 7.15 -17.06 -18.12
C VAL A 40 6.17 -16.00 -17.63
N MET A 41 5.35 -16.35 -16.64
CA MET A 41 4.44 -15.41 -15.96
C MET A 41 4.98 -15.06 -14.58
N ASP A 42 5.10 -13.77 -14.30
CA ASP A 42 5.51 -13.29 -12.98
C ASP A 42 4.30 -13.19 -12.06
N VAL A 43 4.21 -14.12 -11.11
CA VAL A 43 3.18 -14.16 -10.07
C VAL A 43 3.71 -13.71 -8.70
N SER A 44 4.95 -13.21 -8.64
CA SER A 44 5.66 -12.92 -7.38
C SER A 44 5.64 -11.45 -6.98
N THR A 45 5.33 -10.56 -7.92
CA THR A 45 5.39 -9.10 -7.72
C THR A 45 4.06 -8.49 -7.32
N GLY A 46 2.96 -9.25 -7.41
CA GLY A 46 1.63 -8.75 -7.10
C GLY A 46 1.17 -7.65 -8.07
N ASP A 47 1.62 -7.67 -9.33
CA ASP A 47 1.19 -6.74 -10.39
C ASP A 47 -0.04 -7.30 -11.12
N PRO A 48 -1.28 -6.82 -10.81
CA PRO A 48 -2.48 -7.41 -11.36
C PRO A 48 -2.63 -7.10 -12.86
N HIS A 49 -2.15 -5.95 -13.33
CA HIS A 49 -2.23 -5.59 -14.75
C HIS A 49 -1.32 -6.48 -15.59
N ARG A 50 -0.10 -6.78 -15.10
CA ARG A 50 0.79 -7.73 -15.75
C ARG A 50 0.24 -9.16 -15.73
N ALA A 51 -0.55 -9.50 -14.71
CA ALA A 51 -1.31 -10.75 -14.63
C ALA A 51 -2.60 -10.75 -15.49
N GLY A 52 -2.89 -9.68 -16.24
CA GLY A 52 -4.01 -9.62 -17.18
C GLY A 52 -5.30 -8.95 -16.64
N MET A 53 -5.27 -8.38 -15.44
CA MET A 53 -6.40 -7.61 -14.91
C MET A 53 -6.69 -6.41 -15.81
N LYS A 54 -7.93 -6.30 -16.30
CA LYS A 54 -8.36 -5.18 -17.13
C LYS A 54 -8.43 -3.91 -16.29
N PRO A 55 -7.80 -2.81 -16.74
CA PRO A 55 -7.84 -1.54 -16.03
C PRO A 55 -9.24 -0.93 -16.04
N VAL A 56 -9.55 -0.14 -15.01
CA VAL A 56 -10.85 0.54 -14.89
C VAL A 56 -10.96 1.68 -15.92
N SER A 57 -11.88 1.53 -16.87
CA SER A 57 -12.06 2.47 -18.00
C SER A 57 -12.33 3.91 -17.55
N PHE A 58 -13.21 4.11 -16.57
CA PHE A 58 -13.57 5.44 -16.07
C PHE A 58 -12.35 6.19 -15.52
N VAL A 59 -11.51 5.52 -14.72
CA VAL A 59 -10.28 6.11 -14.16
C VAL A 59 -9.33 6.53 -15.29
N ARG A 60 -9.14 5.67 -16.29
CA ARG A 60 -8.28 5.97 -17.44
C ARG A 60 -8.79 7.15 -18.26
N GLN A 61 -10.08 7.21 -18.52
CA GLN A 61 -10.73 8.28 -19.27
C GLN A 61 -10.56 9.64 -18.57
N VAL A 62 -10.80 9.68 -17.25
CA VAL A 62 -10.61 10.90 -16.46
C VAL A 62 -9.15 11.34 -16.46
N LEU A 63 -8.20 10.42 -16.21
CA LEU A 63 -6.77 10.74 -16.22
C LEU A 63 -6.30 11.24 -17.59
N ALA A 64 -6.72 10.58 -18.67
CA ALA A 64 -6.38 11.00 -20.03
C ALA A 64 -6.89 12.42 -20.32
N ALA A 65 -8.13 12.73 -19.95
CA ALA A 65 -8.70 14.06 -20.12
C ALA A 65 -8.02 15.13 -19.26
N CYS A 66 -7.55 14.78 -18.05
CA CYS A 66 -6.78 15.70 -17.22
C CYS A 66 -5.38 15.99 -17.81
N VAL A 67 -4.72 15.00 -18.41
CA VAL A 67 -3.40 15.15 -19.04
C VAL A 67 -3.50 15.83 -20.40
N TYR A 68 -4.55 15.53 -21.18
CA TYR A 68 -4.81 16.11 -22.49
C TYR A 68 -6.22 16.73 -22.56
N PRO A 69 -6.40 17.97 -22.06
CA PRO A 69 -7.72 18.60 -21.92
C PRO A 69 -8.53 18.78 -23.21
N LYS A 70 -7.91 18.70 -24.40
CA LYS A 70 -8.64 18.71 -25.68
C LYS A 70 -9.65 17.57 -25.80
N LEU A 71 -9.47 16.46 -25.06
CA LEU A 71 -10.44 15.36 -25.02
C LEU A 71 -11.79 15.75 -24.39
N LEU A 72 -11.87 16.89 -23.69
CA LEU A 72 -13.12 17.35 -23.09
C LEU A 72 -14.14 17.82 -24.14
N ASP A 73 -13.66 18.22 -25.32
CA ASP A 73 -14.51 18.66 -26.44
C ASP A 73 -15.06 17.48 -27.25
N GLU A 74 -14.45 16.30 -27.09
CA GLU A 74 -14.82 15.09 -27.81
C GLU A 74 -16.11 14.48 -27.26
N LYS A 75 -17.06 14.20 -28.17
CA LYS A 75 -18.33 13.54 -27.81
C LYS A 75 -18.17 12.06 -27.46
N SER A 76 -17.06 11.45 -27.86
CA SER A 76 -16.74 10.05 -27.56
C SER A 76 -16.37 9.81 -26.09
N LEU A 77 -15.97 10.86 -25.37
CA LEU A 77 -15.67 10.77 -23.95
C LEU A 77 -16.97 10.86 -23.12
N PRO A 78 -17.26 9.89 -22.24
CA PRO A 78 -18.46 9.89 -21.41
C PRO A 78 -18.65 11.20 -20.62
N LEU A 79 -19.91 11.61 -20.45
CA LEU A 79 -20.25 12.89 -19.81
C LEU A 79 -19.73 12.98 -18.37
N ASP A 80 -19.88 11.91 -17.60
CA ASP A 80 -19.40 11.77 -16.22
C ASP A 80 -17.86 11.86 -16.14
N ALA A 81 -17.15 11.23 -17.07
CA ALA A 81 -15.69 11.33 -17.16
C ALA A 81 -15.24 12.78 -17.46
N ARG A 82 -15.93 13.47 -18.39
CA ARG A 82 -15.68 14.89 -18.70
C ARG A 82 -15.96 15.80 -17.51
N GLN A 83 -17.08 15.61 -16.82
CA GLN A 83 -17.44 16.38 -15.64
C GLN A 83 -16.43 16.19 -14.51
N ARG A 84 -16.02 14.94 -14.27
CA ARG A 84 -15.00 14.63 -13.26
C ARG A 84 -13.65 15.25 -13.60
N ALA A 85 -13.19 15.14 -14.86
CA ALA A 85 -11.95 15.75 -15.30
C ALA A 85 -11.99 17.28 -15.21
N ASN A 86 -13.09 17.93 -15.62
CA ASN A 86 -13.27 19.38 -15.47
C ASN A 86 -13.23 19.84 -14.01
N THR A 87 -13.83 19.07 -13.11
CA THR A 87 -13.79 19.34 -11.66
C THR A 87 -12.36 19.29 -11.16
N LEU A 88 -11.62 18.22 -11.46
CA LEU A 88 -10.22 18.04 -11.05
C LEU A 88 -9.30 19.14 -11.60
N LEU A 89 -9.43 19.45 -12.90
CA LEU A 89 -8.68 20.55 -13.51
C LEU A 89 -9.05 21.90 -12.89
N GLY A 90 -10.31 22.14 -12.56
CA GLY A 90 -10.75 23.37 -11.89
C GLY A 90 -10.11 23.59 -10.52
N ILE A 91 -9.71 22.52 -9.83
CA ILE A 91 -9.06 22.57 -8.52
C ILE A 91 -7.56 22.83 -8.65
N CYS A 92 -6.91 22.29 -9.68
CA CYS A 92 -5.48 22.48 -9.88
C CYS A 92 -5.17 23.92 -10.33
N SER A 93 -4.12 24.50 -9.74
CA SER A 93 -3.63 25.83 -10.13
C SER A 93 -3.37 25.90 -11.64
N GLY A 94 -3.88 26.95 -12.28
CA GLY A 94 -3.74 27.15 -13.73
C GLY A 94 -4.44 26.09 -14.59
N ARG A 95 -5.32 25.27 -14.01
CA ARG A 95 -6.02 24.16 -14.67
C ARG A 95 -5.09 23.13 -15.30
N ARG A 96 -3.99 22.80 -14.61
CA ARG A 96 -2.96 21.89 -15.11
C ARG A 96 -2.57 20.86 -14.05
N VAL A 97 -2.40 19.62 -14.47
CA VAL A 97 -2.00 18.49 -13.58
C VAL A 97 -0.54 18.56 -13.12
N GLY A 98 0.31 19.35 -13.76
CA GLY A 98 1.73 19.48 -13.41
C GLY A 98 2.06 20.55 -12.37
N SER A 99 1.06 21.29 -11.88
CA SER A 99 1.28 22.31 -10.86
C SER A 99 1.49 21.67 -9.49
N TYR A 100 2.41 22.25 -8.71
CA TYR A 100 2.61 21.85 -7.32
C TYR A 100 1.31 22.04 -6.51
N CYS A 101 1.10 21.13 -5.56
CA CYS A 101 0.03 21.26 -4.58
C CYS A 101 0.34 22.45 -3.64
N ALA A 102 -0.70 23.21 -3.27
CA ALA A 102 -0.56 24.30 -2.32
C ALA A 102 -0.23 23.82 -0.89
N THR A 103 -0.49 22.55 -0.59
CA THR A 103 -0.16 21.93 0.70
C THR A 103 0.81 20.78 0.51
N ALA A 104 1.60 20.49 1.55
CA ALA A 104 2.55 19.39 1.56
C ALA A 104 1.90 18.00 1.69
N TYR A 105 0.65 17.94 2.16
CA TYR A 105 -0.08 16.70 2.41
C TYR A 105 -1.08 16.33 1.31
N GLY A 106 -1.31 17.20 0.32
CA GLY A 106 -2.10 16.88 -0.88
C GLY A 106 -3.01 18.01 -1.35
N ILE A 107 -3.84 17.71 -2.36
CA ILE A 107 -4.86 18.65 -2.84
C ILE A 107 -6.03 18.62 -1.84
N PRO A 108 -6.44 19.75 -1.23
CA PRO A 108 -7.47 19.77 -0.17
C PRO A 108 -8.79 19.11 -0.59
N TYR A 109 -9.22 19.31 -1.83
CA TYR A 109 -10.40 18.65 -2.38
C TYR A 109 -10.27 17.12 -2.40
N VAL A 110 -9.09 16.60 -2.73
CA VAL A 110 -8.83 15.16 -2.74
C VAL A 110 -8.78 14.62 -1.32
N CYS A 111 -8.11 15.32 -0.39
CA CYS A 111 -8.11 14.95 1.03
C CYS A 111 -9.55 14.87 1.56
N LYS A 112 -10.39 15.88 1.31
CA LYS A 112 -11.82 15.87 1.67
C LYS A 112 -12.57 14.69 1.04
N SER A 113 -12.35 14.40 -0.24
CA SER A 113 -13.00 13.27 -0.92
C SER A 113 -12.61 11.92 -0.29
N VAL A 114 -11.36 11.77 0.13
CA VAL A 114 -10.86 10.58 0.84
C VAL A 114 -11.47 10.50 2.24
N THR A 115 -11.55 11.61 2.98
CA THR A 115 -12.24 11.69 4.26
C THR A 115 -13.69 11.23 4.16
N GLU A 116 -14.43 11.74 3.18
CA GLU A 116 -15.83 11.34 2.96
C GLU A 116 -15.96 9.87 2.57
N PHE A 117 -15.01 9.32 1.80
CA PHE A 117 -14.94 7.89 1.51
C PHE A 117 -14.75 7.08 2.78
N ILE A 118 -13.78 7.44 3.63
CA ILE A 118 -13.53 6.79 4.92
C ILE A 118 -14.79 6.85 5.78
N MET A 119 -15.41 8.03 5.94
CA MET A 119 -16.64 8.17 6.74
C MET A 119 -17.76 7.24 6.24
N ARG A 120 -17.96 7.13 4.93
CA ARG A 120 -18.96 6.21 4.37
C ARG A 120 -18.61 4.75 4.62
N ARG A 121 -17.34 4.37 4.43
CA ARG A 121 -16.83 3.02 4.68
C ARG A 121 -17.01 2.63 6.15
N GLU A 122 -16.78 3.56 7.07
CA GLU A 122 -16.87 3.36 8.52
C GLU A 122 -18.28 3.58 9.10
N GLY A 123 -19.34 3.59 8.29
CA GLY A 123 -20.70 3.75 8.79
C GLY A 123 -21.00 5.10 9.46
N GLY A 124 -20.28 6.16 9.07
CA GLY A 124 -20.48 7.53 9.54
C GLY A 124 -19.51 7.99 10.63
N VAL A 125 -18.51 7.18 11.02
CA VAL A 125 -17.48 7.63 11.97
C VAL A 125 -16.73 8.84 11.43
N SER A 126 -16.62 9.87 12.27
CA SER A 126 -15.96 11.13 11.91
C SER A 126 -14.49 10.92 11.49
N SER A 127 -14.08 11.70 10.50
CA SER A 127 -12.71 11.75 10.02
C SER A 127 -12.39 13.20 9.65
N ASN A 128 -11.19 13.68 9.99
CA ASN A 128 -10.75 15.03 9.64
C ASN A 128 -9.92 14.97 8.34
N PRO A 129 -10.16 15.86 7.35
CA PRO A 129 -9.26 15.98 6.19
C PRO A 129 -7.82 16.35 6.53
N GLU A 130 -7.57 16.98 7.68
CA GLU A 130 -6.21 17.31 8.14
C GLU A 130 -5.41 16.07 8.58
N ASP A 131 -6.08 14.96 8.89
CA ASP A 131 -5.44 13.68 9.20
C ASP A 131 -5.03 12.90 7.92
N ILE A 132 -5.37 13.43 6.73
CA ILE A 132 -5.15 12.75 5.45
C ILE A 132 -3.89 13.28 4.77
N VAL A 133 -2.94 12.38 4.56
CA VAL A 133 -1.72 12.64 3.80
C VAL A 133 -1.70 11.77 2.54
N ILE A 134 -1.61 12.42 1.38
CA ILE A 134 -1.47 11.76 0.08
C ILE A 134 0.01 11.51 -0.20
N SER A 135 0.36 10.28 -0.55
CA SER A 135 1.73 9.88 -0.87
C SER A 135 1.80 9.13 -2.22
N SER A 136 3.00 9.01 -2.78
CA SER A 136 3.24 8.20 -3.98
C SER A 136 3.44 6.72 -3.58
N GLY A 137 2.35 6.07 -3.14
CA GLY A 137 2.34 4.68 -2.69
C GLY A 137 2.63 4.50 -1.19
N SER A 138 2.11 3.41 -0.60
CA SER A 138 2.17 3.12 0.83
C SER A 138 3.60 2.94 1.37
N THR A 139 4.51 2.36 0.56
CA THR A 139 5.90 2.09 0.94
C THR A 139 6.64 3.35 1.39
N LYS A 140 6.41 4.49 0.72
CA LYS A 140 7.06 5.76 1.11
C LYS A 140 6.49 6.33 2.40
N THR A 141 5.21 6.10 2.69
CA THR A 141 4.58 6.56 3.94
C THR A 141 5.11 5.79 5.15
N LEU A 142 5.32 4.47 5.01
CA LEU A 142 5.91 3.65 6.06
C LEU A 142 7.34 4.08 6.42
N LEU A 143 8.06 4.70 5.47
CA LEU A 143 9.37 5.28 5.70
C LEU A 143 9.30 6.58 6.52
N TRP A 144 8.25 7.38 6.39
CA TRP A 144 8.08 8.63 7.14
C TRP A 144 7.76 8.40 8.63
N GLY A 145 7.02 7.33 8.94
CA GLY A 145 6.77 6.91 10.33
C GLY A 145 8.04 6.47 11.09
N ARG A 146 9.21 6.38 10.43
CA ARG A 146 10.46 5.90 11.02
C ARG A 146 11.30 6.96 11.74
N GLY A 147 11.05 8.26 11.50
CA GLY A 147 11.99 9.30 11.92
C GLY A 147 13.39 9.12 11.30
N ASP A 148 14.35 9.98 11.65
CA ASP A 148 15.71 10.13 11.07
C ASP A 148 16.66 8.91 11.20
N SER A 149 16.21 7.68 10.93
CA SER A 149 17.11 6.57 10.67
C SER A 149 17.53 6.58 9.20
N HIS A 150 18.62 7.28 8.90
CA HIS A 150 19.32 7.28 7.62
C HIS A 150 19.76 5.87 7.20
N ARG A 151 18.88 5.05 6.64
CA ARG A 151 19.28 3.84 5.89
C ARG A 151 18.35 3.67 4.69
N CYS A 152 18.93 3.80 3.50
CA CYS A 152 18.30 3.52 2.21
C CYS A 152 17.57 2.18 2.26
N VAL A 153 16.30 2.19 1.87
CA VAL A 153 15.48 0.99 1.77
C VAL A 153 15.35 0.61 0.30
N ASP A 154 15.58 -0.67 0.02
CA ASP A 154 15.34 -1.30 -1.27
C ASP A 154 13.82 -1.23 -1.59
N PRO A 155 13.40 -0.66 -2.73
CA PRO A 155 11.98 -0.59 -3.12
C PRO A 155 11.29 -1.95 -3.25
N ASP A 156 12.03 -3.06 -3.32
CA ASP A 156 11.49 -4.43 -3.27
C ASP A 156 11.08 -4.89 -1.85
N ALA A 157 11.42 -4.14 -0.79
CA ALA A 157 11.02 -4.41 0.59
C ALA A 157 9.64 -3.83 0.90
N LEU A 158 8.61 -4.33 0.21
CA LEU A 158 7.25 -4.25 0.73
C LEU A 158 7.22 -5.04 2.07
N PRO A 159 6.48 -4.61 3.10
CA PRO A 159 6.35 -5.36 4.36
C PRO A 159 5.45 -6.60 4.21
N THR A 160 5.55 -7.27 3.06
CA THR A 160 5.00 -8.61 2.84
C THR A 160 6.04 -9.69 3.16
N HIS A 161 7.28 -9.31 3.51
CA HIS A 161 8.35 -10.24 3.85
C HIS A 161 8.87 -10.06 5.29
N PRO A 162 8.81 -11.12 6.14
CA PRO A 162 9.29 -11.17 7.53
C PRO A 162 10.70 -10.65 7.83
N ALA A 163 11.55 -10.53 6.80
CA ALA A 163 12.99 -10.35 6.99
C ALA A 163 13.41 -8.89 7.25
N HIS A 164 12.56 -7.90 6.97
CA HIS A 164 12.98 -6.49 6.94
C HIS A 164 12.71 -5.72 8.23
N THR A 165 11.89 -6.24 9.13
CA THR A 165 11.35 -5.50 10.27
C THR A 165 12.13 -5.72 11.57
N ALA A 166 12.77 -6.88 11.74
CA ALA A 166 13.62 -7.17 12.90
C ALA A 166 14.88 -6.28 13.01
N LYS A 167 15.41 -5.74 11.90
CA LYS A 167 16.64 -4.93 11.90
C LYS A 167 16.48 -3.49 12.42
N HIS A 168 15.25 -3.05 12.72
CA HIS A 168 14.97 -1.62 12.90
C HIS A 168 14.15 -1.26 14.16
N GLY A 169 13.88 -2.22 15.07
CA GLY A 169 13.17 -1.96 16.33
C GLY A 169 11.64 -1.97 16.23
N TRP A 170 11.11 -2.61 15.19
CA TRP A 170 9.68 -2.74 14.92
C TRP A 170 9.23 -4.17 15.19
N ILE A 171 8.01 -4.32 15.71
CA ILE A 171 7.35 -5.62 15.79
C ILE A 171 6.43 -5.71 14.58
N ASP A 172 6.78 -6.59 13.65
CA ASP A 172 6.01 -6.87 12.45
C ASP A 172 5.17 -8.12 12.66
N PHE A 173 3.86 -7.91 12.66
CA PHE A 173 2.91 -8.97 12.91
C PHE A 173 2.42 -9.63 11.60
N GLY A 174 2.74 -9.06 10.42
CA GLY A 174 2.46 -9.70 9.14
C GLY A 174 3.25 -11.00 8.93
N ALA A 175 4.21 -11.26 9.82
CA ALA A 175 5.20 -12.31 9.73
C ALA A 175 5.15 -13.37 10.85
N LEU A 176 4.25 -13.23 11.83
CA LEU A 176 4.13 -14.22 12.90
C LEU A 176 3.15 -15.30 12.45
N PRO A 177 3.62 -16.50 12.04
CA PRO A 177 2.70 -17.58 11.75
C PRO A 177 1.90 -17.87 13.02
N ALA A 178 0.57 -17.86 12.91
CA ALA A 178 -0.28 -18.39 13.96
C ALA A 178 0.14 -19.85 14.19
N VAL A 179 0.84 -20.09 15.28
CA VAL A 179 1.27 -21.44 15.66
C VAL A 179 0.00 -22.25 15.91
N GLY A 180 -0.17 -23.37 15.20
CA GLY A 180 -1.21 -24.35 15.51
C GLY A 180 -2.50 -24.33 14.68
N GLY A 181 -2.46 -23.90 13.41
CA GLY A 181 -3.57 -24.18 12.46
C GLY A 181 -4.83 -23.32 12.65
N ARG A 182 -4.77 -22.25 13.44
CA ARG A 182 -5.86 -21.27 13.66
C ARG A 182 -6.04 -20.28 12.51
N GLY A 183 -5.66 -20.67 11.29
CA GLY A 183 -5.83 -19.87 10.08
C GLY A 183 -5.25 -18.46 10.18
N TRP A 184 -3.96 -18.30 10.47
CA TRP A 184 -3.27 -17.00 10.58
C TRP A 184 -3.78 -16.01 11.64
N ALA A 185 -4.83 -16.32 12.42
CA ALA A 185 -5.41 -15.43 13.43
C ALA A 185 -4.39 -14.84 14.41
N VAL A 186 -4.70 -13.65 14.94
CA VAL A 186 -3.88 -12.97 15.95
C VAL A 186 -3.75 -13.83 17.21
N ASP A 187 -2.52 -13.97 17.70
CA ASP A 187 -2.19 -14.61 18.98
C ASP A 187 -1.60 -13.56 19.93
N LEU A 188 -2.39 -13.15 20.93
CA LEU A 188 -1.98 -12.15 21.90
C LEU A 188 -0.82 -12.61 22.79
N ASP A 189 -0.73 -13.90 23.10
CA ASP A 189 0.37 -14.43 23.90
C ASP A 189 1.69 -14.32 23.14
N GLU A 190 1.63 -14.58 21.82
CA GLU A 190 2.76 -14.37 20.93
C GLU A 190 3.12 -12.87 20.80
N LEU A 191 2.14 -11.97 20.74
CA LEU A 191 2.38 -10.52 20.78
C LEU A 191 3.13 -10.10 22.05
N HIS A 192 2.68 -10.54 23.22
CA HIS A 192 3.36 -10.26 24.48
C HIS A 192 4.75 -10.90 24.52
N ARG A 193 4.93 -12.12 24.01
CA ARG A 193 6.25 -12.78 23.93
C ARG A 193 7.22 -12.02 23.04
N ALA A 194 6.78 -11.64 21.83
CA ALA A 194 7.55 -10.86 20.88
C ALA A 194 7.95 -9.51 21.48
N LEU A 195 7.01 -8.79 22.11
CA LEU A 195 7.27 -7.52 22.76
C LEU A 195 8.29 -7.65 23.90
N ARG A 196 8.14 -8.64 24.79
CA ARG A 196 9.11 -8.89 25.88
C ARG A 196 10.51 -9.17 25.33
N THR A 197 10.61 -10.01 24.31
CA THR A 197 11.90 -10.36 23.67
C THR A 197 12.54 -9.13 23.05
N THR A 198 11.77 -8.33 22.32
CA THR A 198 12.27 -7.12 21.65
C THR A 198 12.65 -6.02 22.65
N ARG A 199 11.91 -5.88 23.76
CA ARG A 199 12.27 -4.96 24.86
C ARG A 199 13.61 -5.28 25.53
N GLY A 200 14.06 -6.54 25.46
CA GLY A 200 15.40 -6.94 25.91
C GLY A 200 16.54 -6.37 25.05
N HIS A 201 16.24 -5.90 23.82
CA HIS A 201 17.24 -5.49 22.83
C HIS A 201 17.05 -4.06 22.32
N CYS A 202 15.83 -3.50 22.40
CA CYS A 202 15.52 -2.13 22.00
C CYS A 202 14.26 -1.61 22.71
N SER A 203 13.81 -0.40 22.39
CA SER A 203 12.56 0.18 22.90
C SER A 203 11.52 0.27 21.77
N PRO A 204 10.64 -0.74 21.59
CA PRO A 204 9.59 -0.71 20.58
C PRO A 204 8.71 0.53 20.71
N ARG A 205 8.35 1.13 19.57
CA ARG A 205 7.49 2.33 19.50
C ARG A 205 6.22 2.13 18.69
N ALA A 206 6.19 1.10 17.85
CA ALA A 206 5.06 0.84 16.97
C ALA A 206 4.86 -0.67 16.77
N ILE A 207 3.62 -1.02 16.45
CA ILE A 207 3.22 -2.31 15.94
C ILE A 207 2.69 -2.14 14.52
N TYR A 208 3.18 -2.98 13.61
CA TYR A 208 2.75 -2.99 12.22
C TYR A 208 1.82 -4.18 11.96
N ILE A 209 0.67 -3.90 11.36
CA ILE A 209 -0.35 -4.89 10.99
C ILE A 209 -0.65 -4.75 9.50
N SER A 210 -0.69 -5.88 8.78
CA SER A 210 -1.18 -5.94 7.39
C SER A 210 -2.56 -6.61 7.35
N ASN A 211 -3.57 -5.89 6.86
CA ASN A 211 -4.98 -6.32 6.85
C ASN A 211 -5.66 -5.90 5.53
N PRO A 212 -6.24 -6.79 4.71
CA PRO A 212 -6.38 -8.23 4.88
C PRO A 212 -5.10 -8.99 4.49
N GLY A 213 -4.46 -9.55 5.51
CA GLY A 213 -3.32 -10.49 5.42
C GLY A 213 -3.34 -11.50 6.56
N ASN A 214 -3.97 -11.13 7.67
CA ASN A 214 -4.35 -11.95 8.80
C ASN A 214 -5.88 -11.88 8.96
N PRO A 215 -6.65 -13.00 9.00
CA PRO A 215 -8.09 -12.92 9.20
C PRO A 215 -8.37 -12.30 10.56
N THR A 216 -8.80 -11.05 10.48
CA THR A 216 -9.11 -10.21 11.63
C THR A 216 -10.61 -10.12 11.68
N ASP A 217 -11.20 -10.94 12.54
CA ASP A 217 -12.54 -10.62 13.02
C ASP A 217 -12.49 -9.37 13.89
N ARG A 218 -13.66 -8.79 14.16
CA ARG A 218 -13.80 -7.58 14.98
C ARG A 218 -13.09 -7.74 16.32
N LYS A 219 -13.25 -8.90 16.96
CA LYS A 219 -12.62 -9.22 18.24
C LYS A 219 -11.09 -9.12 18.18
N SER A 220 -10.47 -9.66 17.14
CA SER A 220 -9.01 -9.59 16.95
C SER A 220 -8.52 -8.15 16.76
N ILE A 221 -9.28 -7.32 16.04
CA ILE A 221 -8.96 -5.88 15.88
C ILE A 221 -8.98 -5.17 17.23
N GLU A 222 -10.03 -5.38 18.03
CA GLU A 222 -10.17 -4.81 19.37
C GLU A 222 -9.05 -5.22 20.31
N GLU A 223 -8.68 -6.51 20.27
CA GLU A 223 -7.61 -7.08 21.08
C GLU A 223 -6.26 -6.45 20.73
N VAL A 224 -5.95 -6.26 19.45
CA VAL A 224 -4.72 -5.58 19.00
C VAL A 224 -4.73 -4.10 19.38
N ILE A 225 -5.86 -3.40 19.23
CA ILE A 225 -5.98 -1.99 19.65
C ILE A 225 -5.73 -1.87 21.15
N ARG A 226 -6.37 -2.74 21.96
CA ARG A 226 -6.19 -2.74 23.42
C ARG A 226 -4.75 -3.06 23.81
N PHE A 227 -4.12 -4.03 23.15
CA PHE A 227 -2.70 -4.35 23.35
C PHE A 227 -1.80 -3.15 23.05
N ALA A 228 -1.96 -2.52 21.89
CA ALA A 228 -1.17 -1.35 21.50
C ALA A 228 -1.34 -0.18 22.47
N ALA A 229 -2.59 0.10 22.88
CA ALA A 229 -2.90 1.14 23.86
C ALA A 229 -2.27 0.85 25.24
N THR A 230 -2.37 -0.39 25.72
CA THR A 230 -1.82 -0.81 27.02
C THR A 230 -0.29 -0.70 27.04
N GLU A 231 0.36 -1.05 25.93
CA GLU A 231 1.82 -1.10 25.83
C GLU A 231 2.43 0.22 25.33
N GLY A 232 1.62 1.25 25.06
CA GLY A 232 2.05 2.56 24.58
C GLY A 232 2.66 2.54 23.18
N LEU A 233 2.14 1.70 22.29
CA LEU A 233 2.64 1.51 20.92
C LEU A 233 1.77 2.25 19.90
N VAL A 234 2.41 2.87 18.91
CA VAL A 234 1.73 3.39 17.72
C VAL A 234 1.26 2.22 16.86
N LEU A 235 -0.01 2.24 16.47
CA LEU A 235 -0.57 1.24 15.55
C LEU A 235 -0.40 1.70 14.10
N LEU A 236 0.24 0.88 13.28
CA LEU A 236 0.42 1.09 11.85
C LEU A 236 -0.33 -0.01 11.09
N ALA A 237 -1.54 0.28 10.67
CA ALA A 237 -2.39 -0.63 9.91
C ALA A 237 -2.23 -0.39 8.40
N ASP A 238 -1.64 -1.36 7.69
CA ASP A 238 -1.58 -1.40 6.24
C ASP A 238 -2.84 -2.06 5.68
N GLU A 239 -3.75 -1.23 5.17
CA GLU A 239 -5.05 -1.61 4.60
C GLU A 239 -5.10 -1.57 3.06
N VAL A 240 -3.96 -1.78 2.38
CA VAL A 240 -3.89 -1.69 0.91
C VAL A 240 -4.77 -2.70 0.17
N TYR A 241 -5.07 -3.85 0.78
CA TYR A 241 -5.90 -4.91 0.17
C TYR A 241 -7.35 -4.90 0.64
N GLN A 242 -7.85 -3.80 1.24
CA GLN A 242 -9.21 -3.71 1.80
C GLN A 242 -10.34 -4.13 0.84
N ASP A 243 -10.18 -3.91 -0.47
CA ASP A 243 -11.16 -4.31 -1.49
C ASP A 243 -10.98 -5.77 -1.98
N SER A 244 -9.90 -6.45 -1.56
CA SER A 244 -9.53 -7.81 -1.97
C SER A 244 -9.93 -8.87 -0.93
N VAL A 245 -11.19 -8.85 -0.49
CA VAL A 245 -11.73 -9.84 0.46
C VAL A 245 -12.53 -10.92 -0.27
N TYR A 246 -12.14 -12.17 -0.05
CA TYR A 246 -12.77 -13.33 -0.69
C TYR A 246 -13.39 -14.27 0.36
N GLY A 247 -14.58 -14.79 0.05
CA GLY A 247 -15.32 -15.73 0.90
C GLY A 247 -16.71 -15.22 1.24
N GLN A 248 -17.68 -16.14 1.35
CA GLN A 248 -19.06 -15.79 1.63
C GLN A 248 -19.20 -15.18 3.03
N GLY A 249 -19.83 -14.01 3.12
CA GLY A 249 -20.06 -13.31 4.38
C GLY A 249 -18.80 -12.70 5.01
N LYS A 250 -17.69 -12.58 4.27
CA LYS A 250 -16.49 -11.87 4.73
C LYS A 250 -16.52 -10.43 4.24
N GLU A 251 -16.16 -9.53 5.14
CA GLU A 251 -16.03 -8.09 4.88
C GLU A 251 -14.68 -7.61 5.40
N SER A 252 -14.14 -6.55 4.81
CA SER A 252 -12.95 -5.88 5.35
C SER A 252 -13.37 -5.00 6.52
N LEU A 253 -12.76 -5.23 7.68
CA LEU A 253 -12.93 -4.37 8.86
C LEU A 253 -11.70 -3.49 9.00
N SER A 254 -11.90 -2.19 9.21
CA SER A 254 -10.80 -1.25 9.39
C SER A 254 -10.40 -1.13 10.86
N TYR A 255 -9.12 -0.86 11.12
CA TYR A 255 -8.64 -0.45 12.44
C TYR A 255 -9.12 0.96 12.86
N LYS A 256 -9.69 1.74 11.92
CA LYS A 256 -10.40 2.98 12.24
C LYS A 256 -11.86 2.76 12.63
N SER A 257 -12.44 1.59 12.31
CA SER A 257 -13.84 1.29 12.62
C SER A 257 -14.10 1.42 14.12
N PRO A 258 -15.31 1.86 14.51
CA PRO A 258 -15.67 1.95 15.91
C PRO A 258 -15.64 0.54 16.52
N VAL A 259 -14.98 0.44 17.67
CA VAL A 259 -15.02 -0.69 18.60
C VAL A 259 -16.22 -0.53 19.50
#